data_AF-A0A5P8AV31-F1
#
_entry.id   AF-A0A5P8AV31-F1
#
_cell.length_a   1.000
_cell.length_b   1.000
_cell.length_c   1.000
_cell.angle_alpha   90.00
_cell.angle_beta   90.00
_cell.angle_gamma   90.00
#
_symmetry.space_group_name_H-M   'P 1'
#
loop_
_entity.id
_entity.type
_entity.pdbx_description
1 polymer ?
#
loop_
_entity_poly.entity_id
_entity_poly.type
_entity_poly.pdbx_seq_one_letter_code
_entity_poly.pdbx_strand_id
1 'polypeptide(L)' 'MRSIKKTKNKHQQNLITLISTLNYVNLNLEQYTQSDILHYFNGNMKRNGQKETKLKTLQNYLYKLEKIFKVTNNYH' A
#
# COMPACT_ATOMS: atom_id res chain seq x y z
N MET A 1 9.50 -7.26 36.16
CA MET A 1 9.37 -7.33 34.69
C MET A 1 8.48 -6.16 34.25
N ARG A 2 9.03 -5.13 33.57
CA ARG A 2 8.19 -4.01 33.08
C ARG A 2 7.18 -4.60 32.10
N SER A 3 5.88 -4.51 32.39
CA SER A 3 4.87 -4.85 31.39
C SER A 3 5.07 -3.91 30.21
N ILE A 4 5.50 -4.42 29.06
CA ILE A 4 5.51 -3.65 27.83
C ILE A 4 4.03 -3.40 27.52
N LYS A 5 3.53 -2.24 27.91
CA LYS A 5 2.16 -1.81 27.62
C LYS A 5 2.05 -1.84 26.09
N LYS A 6 1.30 -2.80 25.54
CA LYS A 6 1.03 -2.91 24.10
C LYS A 6 0.10 -1.76 23.69
N THR A 7 0.62 -0.54 23.68
CA THR A 7 -0.04 0.60 23.06
C THR A 7 0.36 0.64 21.59
N LYS A 8 0.10 -0.45 20.85
CA LYS A 8 0.17 -0.37 19.40
C LYS A 8 -1.15 0.23 18.94
N ASN A 9 -1.13 1.54 18.71
CA ASN A 9 -2.20 2.25 18.05
C ASN A 9 -2.63 1.43 16.82
N LYS A 10 -3.92 1.09 16.71
CA LYS A 10 -4.47 0.26 15.62
C LYS A 10 -4.01 0.76 14.25
N HIS A 11 -3.94 2.08 14.08
CA HIS A 11 -3.46 2.71 12.84
C HIS A 11 -1.97 2.46 12.59
N GLN A 12 -1.13 2.49 13.61
CA GLN A 12 0.29 2.16 13.48
C GLN A 12 0.50 0.69 13.12
N GLN A 13 -0.24 -0.23 13.75
CA GLN A 13 -0.15 -1.65 13.40
C GLN A 13 -0.62 -1.91 11.96
N ASN A 14 -1.73 -1.29 11.55
CA ASN A 14 -2.21 -1.36 10.17
C ASN A 14 -1.17 -0.81 9.17
N LEU A 15 -0.51 0.30 9.52
CA LEU A 15 0.55 0.89 8.69
C LEU A 15 1.77 -0.03 8.57
N ILE A 16 2.23 -0.61 9.68
CA ILE A 16 3.35 -1.57 9.67
C ILE A 16 3.02 -2.78 8.81
N THR A 17 1.82 -3.34 8.97
CA THR A 17 1.35 -4.48 8.16
C THR A 17 1.30 -4.11 6.68
N LEU A 18 0.71 -2.97 6.33
CA LEU A 18 0.66 -2.49 4.95
C LEU A 18 2.05 -2.38 4.33
N ILE A 19 2.99 -1.73 5.04
CA ILE A 19 4.37 -1.54 4.58
C ILE A 19 5.08 -2.88 4.38
N SER A 20 4.93 -3.81 5.34
CA SER A 20 5.59 -5.11 5.28
C SER A 20 5.06 -5.96 4.12
N THR A 21 3.75 -5.94 3.88
CA THR A 21 3.13 -6.63 2.74
C THR A 21 3.61 -6.05 1.41
N LEU A 22 3.64 -4.72 1.28
CA LEU A 22 4.15 -4.07 0.06
C LEU A 22 5.61 -4.45 -0.20
N ASN A 23 6.47 -4.40 0.83
CA ASN A 23 7.87 -4.78 0.70
C ASN A 23 8.03 -6.27 0.31
N TYR A 24 7.26 -7.16 0.91
CA TYR A 24 7.28 -8.59 0.55
C TYR A 24 6.87 -8.81 -0.91
N VAL A 25 5.77 -8.21 -1.35
CA VAL A 25 5.29 -8.32 -2.74
C VAL A 25 6.35 -7.82 -3.72
N ASN A 26 6.95 -6.67 -3.46
CA ASN A 26 7.96 -6.08 -4.34
C ASN A 26 9.25 -6.91 -4.45
N LEU A 27 9.60 -7.66 -3.40
CA LEU A 27 10.81 -8.49 -3.38
C LEU A 27 10.59 -9.88 -3.96
N ASN A 28 9.36 -10.42 -3.91
CA ASN A 28 9.10 -11.84 -4.17
C ASN A 28 8.16 -12.12 -5.36
N LEU A 29 7.42 -11.13 -5.85
CA LEU A 29 6.49 -11.30 -6.97
C LEU A 29 6.95 -10.52 -8.20
N GLU A 30 6.55 -10.98 -9.39
CA GLU A 30 6.79 -10.26 -10.65
C GLU A 30 6.24 -8.83 -10.56
N GLN A 31 6.93 -7.89 -11.21
CA GLN A 31 6.53 -6.48 -11.21
C GLN A 31 5.16 -6.32 -11.86
N TYR A 32 4.17 -5.90 -11.08
CA TYR A 32 2.86 -5.50 -11.59
C TYR A 32 2.97 -4.15 -12.29
N THR A 33 2.34 -4.00 -13.45
CA THR A 33 2.23 -2.70 -14.08
C THR A 33 1.32 -1.79 -13.26
N GLN A 34 1.47 -0.47 -13.41
CA GLN A 34 0.55 0.48 -12.78
C GLN A 34 -0.92 0.25 -13.19
N SER A 35 -1.14 -0.31 -14.38
CA SER A 35 -2.47 -0.69 -14.88
C SER A 35 -3.06 -1.85 -14.07
N ASP A 36 -2.25 -2.88 -13.79
CA ASP A 36 -2.66 -4.02 -12.98
C ASP A 36 -3.03 -3.56 -11.57
N ILE A 37 -2.18 -2.73 -10.96
CA ILE A 37 -2.42 -2.16 -9.63
C ILE A 37 -3.72 -1.35 -9.65
N LEU A 38 -3.96 -0.54 -10.68
CA LEU A 38 -5.18 0.26 -10.82
C LEU A 38 -6.43 -0.62 -10.92
N HIS A 39 -6.38 -1.70 -11.72
CA HIS A 39 -7.48 -2.63 -11.90
C HIS A 39 -7.91 -3.24 -10.56
N TYR A 40 -6.96 -3.83 -9.83
CA TYR A 40 -7.25 -4.47 -8.54
C TYR A 40 -7.64 -3.45 -7.46
N PHE A 41 -7.04 -2.26 -7.47
CA PHE A 41 -7.39 -1.19 -6.54
C PHE A 41 -8.83 -0.73 -6.75
N ASN A 42 -9.23 -0.43 -7.99
CA ASN A 42 -10.60 0.00 -8.31
C ASN A 42 -11.62 -1.11 -8.06
N GLY A 43 -11.27 -2.38 -8.30
CA GLY A 43 -12.09 -3.52 -7.91
C GLY A 43 -12.38 -3.54 -6.40
N ASN A 44 -11.40 -3.21 -5.56
CA ASN A 44 -11.60 -3.05 -4.11
C ASN A 44 -12.43 -1.82 -3.76
N MET A 45 -12.21 -0.67 -4.41
CA MET A 45 -13.00 0.53 -4.18
C MET A 45 -14.49 0.26 -4.43
N LYS A 46 -14.81 -0.38 -5.55
CA LYS A 46 -16.18 -0.76 -5.92
C LYS A 46 -16.84 -1.68 -4.90
N ARG A 47 -16.12 -2.71 -4.42
CA ARG A 47 -16.63 -3.63 -3.38
C ARG A 47 -16.96 -2.92 -2.07
N ASN A 48 -16.27 -1.82 -1.77
CA ASN A 48 -16.50 -1.00 -0.59
C ASN A 48 -17.47 0.17 -0.84
N GLY A 49 -18.15 0.23 -1.99
CA GLY A 49 -19.07 1.33 -2.33
C GLY A 49 -18.38 2.68 -2.57
N GLN A 50 -17.06 2.66 -2.81
CA GLN A 50 -16.26 3.86 -3.04
C GLN A 50 -16.10 4.14 -4.53
N LYS A 51 -15.89 5.43 -4.88
CA LYS A 51 -15.63 5.83 -6.25
C LYS A 51 -14.27 5.31 -6.73
N GLU A 52 -14.23 4.88 -7.98
CA GLU A 52 -13.00 4.48 -8.64
C GLU A 52 -12.00 5.64 -8.72
N THR A 53 -10.73 5.28 -8.70
CA THR A 53 -9.61 6.21 -8.75
C THR A 53 -9.04 6.25 -10.17
N LYS A 54 -8.54 7.43 -10.56
CA LYS A 54 -7.85 7.62 -11.85
C LYS A 54 -6.38 7.22 -11.74
N LEU A 55 -5.78 6.79 -12.84
CA LEU A 55 -4.35 6.42 -12.90
C LEU A 55 -3.43 7.51 -12.31
N LYS A 56 -3.65 8.78 -12.65
CA LYS A 56 -2.86 9.91 -12.11
C LYS A 56 -2.90 10.01 -10.59
N THR A 57 -4.04 9.71 -9.99
CA THR A 57 -4.20 9.70 -8.52
C THR A 57 -3.45 8.51 -7.92
N LEU A 58 -3.54 7.33 -8.54
CA LEU A 58 -2.77 6.16 -8.11
C LEU A 58 -1.26 6.41 -8.20
N GLN A 59 -0.78 7.02 -9.29
CA GLN A 59 0.63 7.41 -9.46
C GLN A 59 1.11 8.33 -8.33
N ASN A 60 0.29 9.29 -7.91
CA ASN A 60 0.62 10.15 -6.76
C ASN A 60 0.74 9.35 -5.45
N TYR A 61 -0.05 8.29 -5.27
CA TYR A 61 0.06 7.42 -4.10
C TYR A 61 1.33 6.57 -4.15
N LEU A 62 1.63 5.97 -5.31
CA LEU A 62 2.85 5.19 -5.53
C LEU A 62 4.11 6.06 -5.34
N TYR A 63 4.09 7.29 -5.84
CA TYR A 63 5.16 8.27 -5.62
C TYR A 63 5.40 8.56 -4.14
N LYS A 64 4.34 8.74 -3.35
CA LYS A 64 4.48 8.94 -1.89
C LYS A 64 5.03 7.69 -1.21
N LEU A 65 4.56 6.50 -1.60
CA LEU A 65 5.05 5.23 -1.06
C LEU A 65 6.53 5.00 -1.38
N GLU A 66 6.99 5.40 -2.57
CA GLU A 66 8.39 5.32 -2.95
C GLU A 66 9.24 6.42 -2.28
N LYS A 67 8.91 7.70 -2.46
CA LYS A 67 9.79 8.80 -2.05
C LYS A 67 9.75 9.09 -0.55
N ILE A 68 8.57 9.01 0.06
CA ILE A 68 8.40 9.34 1.48
C ILE A 68 8.67 8.09 2.33
N PHE A 69 8.04 6.97 1.97
CA PHE A 69 8.09 5.76 2.79
C PHE A 69 9.19 4.78 2.36
N LYS A 70 9.65 4.83 1.11
CA LYS A 70 10.66 3.91 0.54
C LYS A 70 10.28 2.43 0.65
N VAL A 71 8.99 2.14 0.44
CA VAL A 71 8.42 0.78 0.61
C VAL A 71 8.04 0.11 -0.71
N THR A 72 8.19 0.84 -1.83
CA THR A 72 7.89 0.33 -3.17
C THR A 72 8.75 0.98 -4.23
N ASN A 73 9.01 0.24 -5.32
CA ASN A 73 9.69 0.67 -6.55
C ASN A 73 8.77 0.54 -7.78
N ASN A 74 7.47 0.24 -7.61
CA ASN A 74 6.49 0.07 -8.70
C ASN A 74 6.01 1.39 -9.33
N TYR A 75 6.90 2.39 -9.42
CA TYR A 75 6.60 3.66 -10.09
C TYR A 75 6.98 3.66 -11.58
N HIS A 76 7.49 2.54 -12.10
CA HIS A 76 7.81 2.39 -13.52
C HIS A 76 6.58 2.26 -14.42
#